data_AF-A0A2V7WJ65-F1
#
_entry.id   AF-A0A2V7WJ65-F1
#
_cell.length_a   1.000
_cell.length_b   1.000
_cell.length_c   1.000
_cell.angle_alpha   90.00
_cell.angle_beta   90.00
_cell.angle_gamma   90.00
#
_symmetry.space_group_name_H-M   'P 1'
#
loop_
_entity.id
_entity.type
_entity.pdbx_description
1 polymer ?
#
loop_
_entity_poly.entity_id
_entity_poly.type
_entity_poly.pdbx_seq_one_letter_code
_entity_poly.pdbx_strand_id
1 'polypeptide(L)'
;MQRKAVMKKSVYLVFATLSLLALFAFACKRQEGEATDTSYSSSTTSASASDTAGTMSTTASASTLSASDREFAMKAAEGGMAEVTLGQTAAQKATNPDVKNFGNRMVNDHGKAGDELKQLATNKGLALPTDLNAEDKKIADELSSRSGKDFEKAYIKDMVEDHEKDVKEFEKASKEAQDPDLKSWASKTLPVIQDHLKMAKQIAAKLK
;
A
#
# COMPACT_ATOMS: atom_id res chain seq x y z
N MET A 1 60.46 -10.87 -11.33
CA MET A 1 59.07 -10.89 -10.81
C MET A 1 58.28 -9.77 -11.47
N GLN A 2 57.56 -10.07 -12.55
CA GLN A 2 56.81 -9.07 -13.31
C GLN A 2 55.35 -9.01 -12.84
N ARG A 3 54.94 -7.83 -12.39
CA ARG A 3 53.55 -7.46 -12.10
C ARG A 3 52.79 -7.36 -13.42
N LYS A 4 51.71 -8.13 -13.60
CA LYS A 4 50.72 -7.86 -14.65
C LYS A 4 49.44 -7.34 -14.00
N ALA A 5 49.29 -6.01 -14.03
CA ALA A 5 48.00 -5.37 -13.97
C ALA A 5 47.32 -5.54 -15.34
N VAL A 6 46.06 -5.96 -15.37
CA VAL A 6 45.21 -5.82 -16.56
C VAL A 6 43.90 -5.17 -16.13
N MET A 7 43.66 -4.01 -16.73
CA MET A 7 42.53 -3.13 -16.56
C MET A 7 41.23 -3.70 -17.17
N LYS A 8 40.14 -3.39 -16.46
CA LYS A 8 38.79 -3.01 -16.90
C LYS A 8 38.49 -3.10 -18.40
N LYS A 9 37.41 -3.80 -18.74
CA LYS A 9 36.56 -3.50 -19.90
C LYS A 9 35.12 -3.30 -19.45
N SER A 10 34.77 -2.02 -19.24
CA SER A 10 33.39 -1.55 -19.27
C SER A 10 32.88 -1.71 -20.70
N VAL A 11 31.75 -2.39 -20.86
CA VAL A 11 30.97 -2.36 -22.11
C VAL A 11 29.66 -1.64 -21.78
N TYR A 12 29.64 -0.34 -22.09
CA TYR A 12 28.41 0.40 -22.31
C TYR A 12 27.98 0.14 -23.75
N LEU A 13 26.79 -0.40 -23.94
CA LEU A 13 26.10 -0.40 -25.23
C LEU A 13 24.75 0.30 -25.05
N VAL A 14 24.80 1.56 -25.47
CA VAL A 14 23.71 2.42 -25.92
C VAL A 14 22.85 1.68 -26.96
N PHE A 15 21.54 1.95 -27.01
CA PHE A 15 20.55 1.87 -28.12
C PHE A 15 19.20 1.48 -27.49
N ALA A 16 18.06 2.14 -27.69
CA ALA A 16 17.70 3.31 -28.47
C ALA A 16 16.39 3.84 -27.86
N THR A 17 16.30 5.16 -27.72
CA THR A 17 15.05 5.86 -27.46
C THR A 17 14.22 5.87 -28.74
N LEU A 18 12.96 5.45 -28.66
CA LEU A 18 11.96 5.81 -29.66
C LEU A 18 10.74 6.35 -28.92
N SER A 19 10.74 7.68 -28.76
CA SER A 19 9.60 8.49 -28.43
C SER A 19 8.56 8.36 -29.55
N LEU A 20 7.33 7.96 -29.22
CA LEU A 20 6.18 8.24 -30.05
C LEU A 20 5.17 9.03 -29.23
N LEU A 21 5.06 10.31 -29.58
CA LEU A 21 3.97 11.20 -29.18
C LEU A 21 2.64 10.62 -29.70
N ALA A 22 1.69 10.43 -28.80
CA ALA A 22 0.27 10.42 -29.16
C ALA A 22 -0.42 11.55 -28.38
N LEU A 23 -0.56 12.69 -29.07
CA LEU A 23 -1.44 13.79 -28.69
C LEU A 23 -2.88 13.37 -29.03
N PHE A 24 -3.69 13.05 -28.02
CA PHE A 24 -5.14 13.09 -28.15
C PHE A 24 -5.65 14.31 -27.38
N ALA A 25 -5.88 15.39 -28.12
CA ALA A 25 -6.67 16.52 -27.67
C ALA A 25 -8.15 16.17 -27.82
N PHE A 26 -8.85 15.96 -26.70
CA PHE A 26 -10.31 15.94 -26.69
C PHE A 26 -10.80 17.36 -26.42
N ALA A 27 -11.35 17.98 -27.45
CA ALA A 27 -11.97 19.29 -27.40
C ALA A 27 -13.45 19.18 -26.96
N CYS A 28 -13.82 20.10 -26.05
CA CYS A 28 -15.14 20.65 -25.74
C CYS A 28 -16.33 19.72 -25.47
N LYS A 29 -16.85 19.80 -24.23
CA LYS A 29 -18.13 20.48 -23.97
C LYS A 29 -18.26 20.87 -22.48
N ARG A 30 -18.01 22.13 -22.15
CA ARG A 30 -18.59 22.79 -20.98
C ARG A 30 -19.97 23.28 -21.38
N GLN A 31 -20.99 22.91 -20.61
CA GLN A 31 -22.30 23.53 -20.66
C GLN A 31 -22.44 24.31 -19.36
N GLU A 32 -22.10 25.60 -19.42
CA GLU A 32 -22.48 26.57 -18.40
C GLU A 32 -23.90 26.99 -18.75
N GLY A 33 -24.85 26.58 -17.90
CA GLY A 33 -26.23 27.00 -17.93
C GLY A 33 -26.40 28.26 -17.09
N GLU A 34 -26.63 29.33 -17.84
CA GLU A 34 -27.12 30.67 -17.51
C GLU A 34 -27.96 30.84 -16.24
N ALA A 35 -27.69 31.96 -15.57
CA ALA A 35 -28.48 32.53 -14.50
C ALA A 35 -29.85 33.03 -15.00
N THR A 36 -30.90 32.76 -14.23
CA THR A 36 -32.12 33.57 -14.29
C THR A 36 -32.35 34.18 -12.92
N ASP A 37 -32.06 35.48 -12.85
CA ASP A 37 -32.61 36.41 -11.88
C ASP A 37 -34.14 36.44 -12.04
N THR A 38 -34.87 36.25 -10.95
CA THR A 38 -36.24 36.76 -10.83
C THR A 38 -36.48 37.10 -9.37
N SER A 39 -36.35 38.38 -9.09
CA SER A 39 -36.98 39.06 -7.96
C SER A 39 -38.44 38.67 -7.81
N TYR A 40 -38.86 38.28 -6.61
CA TYR A 40 -40.23 38.53 -6.18
C TYR A 40 -40.27 39.02 -4.73
N SER A 41 -41.12 40.02 -4.57
CA SER A 41 -41.24 40.96 -3.47
C SER A 41 -41.66 40.32 -2.15
N SER A 42 -41.18 40.95 -1.08
CA SER A 42 -41.57 40.79 0.32
C SER A 42 -43.08 40.75 0.55
N SER A 43 -43.50 39.84 1.42
CA SER A 43 -44.71 40.00 2.24
C SER A 43 -44.50 39.37 3.61
N THR A 44 -44.48 40.22 4.63
CA THR A 44 -44.56 39.91 6.06
C THR A 44 -45.90 39.29 6.42
N THR A 45 -45.88 38.17 7.16
CA THR A 45 -46.93 37.79 8.13
C THR A 45 -46.31 36.97 9.26
N SER A 46 -46.44 37.47 10.48
CA SER A 46 -46.20 36.73 11.73
C SER A 46 -47.25 35.63 11.92
N ALA A 47 -46.81 34.42 12.26
CA ALA A 47 -47.60 33.47 13.05
C ALA A 47 -46.65 32.46 13.72
N SER A 48 -46.72 32.41 15.05
CA SER A 48 -46.09 31.37 15.87
C SER A 48 -46.71 30.02 15.57
N ALA A 49 -45.87 29.00 15.35
CA ALA A 49 -46.20 27.63 15.70
C ALA A 49 -44.90 26.86 15.95
N SER A 50 -44.83 26.33 17.17
CA SER A 50 -43.86 25.36 17.64
C SER A 50 -43.83 24.16 16.70
N ASP A 51 -42.66 23.84 16.14
CA ASP A 51 -42.42 22.48 15.68
C ASP A 51 -40.99 22.03 15.97
N THR A 52 -40.93 20.79 16.41
CA THR A 52 -39.86 20.15 17.15
C THR A 52 -38.61 20.04 16.29
N ALA A 53 -37.52 20.67 16.74
CA ALA A 53 -36.18 20.46 16.22
C ALA A 53 -35.74 19.00 16.48
N GLY A 54 -36.14 18.10 15.58
CA GLY A 54 -35.52 16.79 15.41
C GLY A 54 -34.19 16.95 14.68
N THR A 55 -33.22 17.60 15.33
CA THR A 55 -31.83 17.50 14.91
C THR A 55 -31.43 16.04 15.12
N MET A 56 -31.58 15.22 14.07
CA MET A 56 -30.81 13.98 13.94
C MET A 56 -29.34 14.39 13.92
N SER A 57 -28.77 14.48 15.12
CA SER A 57 -27.34 14.47 15.33
C SER A 57 -26.85 13.09 14.93
N THR A 58 -26.71 12.86 13.63
CA THR A 58 -25.70 11.92 13.13
C THR A 58 -24.35 12.63 13.23
N THR A 59 -23.97 12.97 14.46
CA THR A 59 -22.55 13.07 14.75
C THR A 59 -22.09 11.63 14.63
N ALA A 60 -21.55 11.28 13.46
CA ALA A 60 -20.66 10.14 13.36
C ALA A 60 -19.56 10.43 14.36
N SER A 61 -19.71 9.94 15.59
CA SER A 61 -18.66 9.96 16.57
C SER A 61 -17.48 9.32 15.87
N ALA A 62 -16.46 10.12 15.56
CA ALA A 62 -15.17 9.60 15.17
C ALA A 62 -14.78 8.66 16.31
N SER A 63 -15.01 7.36 16.12
CA SER A 63 -14.73 6.36 17.13
C SER A 63 -13.23 6.36 17.28
N THR A 64 -12.75 6.93 18.38
CA THR A 64 -11.34 6.88 18.74
C THR A 64 -10.93 5.42 18.72
N LEU A 65 -9.96 5.07 17.88
CA LEU A 65 -9.45 3.70 17.75
C LEU A 65 -9.11 3.12 19.13
N SER A 66 -9.27 1.82 19.31
CA SER A 66 -8.74 1.18 20.52
C SER A 66 -7.20 1.17 20.48
N ALA A 67 -6.54 0.89 21.63
CA ALA A 67 -5.09 0.75 21.64
C ALA A 67 -4.61 -0.40 20.74
N SER A 68 -5.33 -1.52 20.72
CA SER A 68 -5.06 -2.66 19.85
C SER A 68 -5.29 -2.36 18.37
N ASP A 69 -6.32 -1.58 18.03
CA ASP A 69 -6.55 -1.17 16.63
C ASP A 69 -5.44 -0.26 16.13
N ARG A 70 -5.00 0.69 16.97
CA ARG A 70 -3.85 1.55 16.67
C ARG A 70 -2.57 0.75 16.46
N GLU A 71 -2.29 -0.20 17.35
CA GLU A 71 -1.12 -1.07 17.25
C GLU A 71 -1.13 -1.88 15.96
N PHE A 72 -2.26 -2.52 15.63
CA PHE A 72 -2.41 -3.27 14.39
C PHE A 72 -2.21 -2.39 13.15
N ALA A 73 -2.85 -1.21 13.10
CA ALA A 73 -2.71 -0.29 11.97
C ALA A 73 -1.26 0.21 11.81
N MET A 74 -0.55 0.46 12.91
CA MET A 74 0.87 0.85 12.85
C MET A 74 1.75 -0.29 12.31
N LYS A 75 1.60 -1.51 12.85
CA LYS A 75 2.37 -2.68 12.38
C LYS A 75 2.10 -3.00 10.91
N ALA A 76 0.82 -3.02 10.51
CA ALA A 76 0.45 -3.28 9.13
C ALA A 76 1.00 -2.22 8.16
N ALA A 77 1.11 -0.96 8.60
CA ALA A 77 1.73 0.09 7.80
C ALA A 77 3.26 -0.10 7.69
N GLU A 78 3.95 -0.44 8.78
CA GLU A 78 5.40 -0.71 8.78
C GLU A 78 5.74 -1.92 7.90
N GLY A 79 5.10 -3.07 8.15
CA GLY A 79 5.29 -4.29 7.37
C GLY A 79 4.98 -4.09 5.89
N GLY A 80 3.83 -3.48 5.57
CA GLY A 80 3.45 -3.19 4.19
C GLY A 80 4.46 -2.30 3.45
N MET A 81 5.05 -1.29 4.11
CA MET A 81 6.11 -0.48 3.50
C MET A 81 7.41 -1.28 3.29
N ALA A 82 7.77 -2.14 4.25
CA ALA A 82 8.93 -3.02 4.12
C ALA A 82 8.75 -3.97 2.92
N GLU A 83 7.61 -4.63 2.81
CA GLU A 83 7.31 -5.58 1.72
C GLU A 83 7.25 -4.91 0.35
N VAL A 84 6.75 -3.68 0.24
CA VAL A 84 6.85 -2.89 -1.00
C VAL A 84 8.31 -2.62 -1.36
N THR A 85 9.13 -2.20 -0.39
CA THR A 85 10.55 -1.89 -0.61
C THR A 85 11.35 -3.13 -1.03
N LEU A 86 11.16 -4.24 -0.32
CA LEU A 86 11.81 -5.51 -0.62
C LEU A 86 11.29 -6.10 -1.95
N GLY A 87 10.00 -5.96 -2.23
CA GLY A 87 9.37 -6.35 -3.49
C GLY A 87 9.94 -5.62 -4.70
N GLN A 88 10.17 -4.30 -4.59
CA GLN A 88 10.85 -3.51 -5.64
C GLN A 88 12.26 -4.04 -5.90
N THR A 89 13.00 -4.33 -4.82
CA THR A 89 14.35 -4.89 -4.91
C THR A 89 14.33 -6.26 -5.61
N ALA A 90 13.37 -7.12 -5.28
CA ALA A 90 13.20 -8.42 -5.92
C ALA A 90 12.81 -8.31 -7.40
N ALA A 91 11.86 -7.42 -7.73
CA ALA A 91 11.47 -7.16 -9.10
C ALA A 91 12.65 -6.72 -9.99
N GLN A 92 13.57 -5.93 -9.43
CA GLN A 92 14.76 -5.44 -10.13
C GLN A 92 15.88 -6.48 -10.21
N LYS A 93 16.18 -7.17 -9.11
CA LYS A 93 17.40 -7.99 -8.97
C LYS A 93 17.21 -9.48 -9.28
N ALA A 94 15.99 -10.01 -9.14
CA ALA A 94 15.76 -11.42 -9.37
C ALA A 94 15.96 -11.81 -10.84
N THR A 95 16.56 -12.98 -11.04
CA THR A 95 16.70 -13.63 -12.34
C THR A 95 15.68 -14.73 -12.53
N ASN A 96 15.24 -15.36 -11.43
CA ASN A 96 14.16 -16.32 -11.42
C ASN A 96 12.82 -15.61 -11.68
N PRO A 97 12.04 -16.05 -12.69
CA PRO A 97 10.79 -15.40 -13.06
C PRO A 97 9.73 -15.49 -11.96
N ASP A 98 9.68 -16.58 -11.19
CA ASP A 98 8.72 -16.73 -10.09
C ASP A 98 9.01 -15.71 -8.97
N VAL A 99 10.29 -15.51 -8.63
CA VAL A 99 10.71 -14.52 -7.60
C VAL A 99 10.45 -13.09 -8.08
N LYS A 100 10.73 -12.78 -9.35
CA LYS A 100 10.45 -11.48 -9.94
C LYS A 100 8.96 -11.16 -9.93
N ASN A 101 8.13 -12.14 -10.32
CA ASN A 101 6.69 -12.00 -10.29
C ASN A 101 6.15 -11.83 -8.87
N PHE A 102 6.69 -12.59 -7.91
CA PHE A 102 6.34 -12.44 -6.50
C PHE A 102 6.66 -11.03 -5.98
N GLY A 103 7.86 -10.50 -6.27
CA GLY A 103 8.23 -9.12 -5.94
C GLY A 103 7.27 -8.08 -6.51
N ASN A 104 6.88 -8.22 -7.78
CA ASN A 104 5.87 -7.35 -8.39
C ASN A 104 4.51 -7.44 -7.70
N ARG A 105 4.09 -8.63 -7.24
CA ARG A 105 2.86 -8.80 -6.46
C ARG A 105 2.95 -8.08 -5.12
N MET A 106 4.08 -8.16 -4.41
CA MET A 106 4.27 -7.40 -3.16
C MET A 106 4.09 -5.90 -3.39
N VAL A 107 4.74 -5.35 -4.40
CA VAL A 107 4.64 -3.90 -4.73
C VAL A 107 3.20 -3.48 -5.00
N ASN A 108 2.48 -4.24 -5.83
CA ASN A 108 1.15 -3.86 -6.25
C ASN A 108 0.11 -4.03 -5.12
N ASP A 109 0.14 -5.20 -4.49
CA ASP A 109 -0.90 -5.60 -3.55
C ASP A 109 -0.72 -4.86 -2.21
N HIS A 110 0.52 -4.77 -1.68
CA HIS A 110 0.80 -4.03 -0.44
C HIS A 110 0.81 -2.52 -0.65
N GLY A 111 1.23 -2.03 -1.82
CA GLY A 111 1.10 -0.61 -2.16
C GLY A 111 -0.36 -0.15 -2.11
N LYS A 112 -1.26 -0.92 -2.74
CA LYS A 112 -2.70 -0.66 -2.68
C LYS A 112 -3.25 -0.78 -1.25
N ALA A 113 -2.88 -1.82 -0.51
CA ALA A 113 -3.35 -2.01 0.86
C ALA A 113 -2.88 -0.87 1.78
N GLY A 114 -1.65 -0.39 1.61
CA GLY A 114 -1.08 0.75 2.33
C GLY A 114 -1.81 2.06 2.04
N ASP A 115 -2.17 2.32 0.78
CA ASP A 115 -2.98 3.50 0.40
C ASP A 115 -4.38 3.44 1.04
N GLU A 116 -5.03 2.28 1.01
CA GLU A 116 -6.33 2.06 1.67
C GLU A 116 -6.23 2.29 3.19
N LEU A 117 -5.19 1.75 3.84
CA LEU A 117 -4.95 1.91 5.29
C LEU A 117 -4.64 3.36 5.66
N LYS A 118 -3.83 4.07 4.85
CA LYS A 118 -3.51 5.48 5.05
C LYS A 118 -4.75 6.36 5.03
N GLN A 119 -5.67 6.11 4.08
CA GLN A 119 -6.92 6.84 4.01
C GLN A 119 -7.79 6.59 5.26
N LEU A 120 -7.88 5.33 5.69
CA LEU A 120 -8.61 4.95 6.91
C LEU A 120 -8.01 5.64 8.13
N ALA A 121 -6.70 5.55 8.32
CA ALA A 121 -6.01 6.16 9.45
C ALA A 121 -6.19 7.69 9.49
N THR A 122 -6.11 8.35 8.33
CA THR A 122 -6.37 9.79 8.20
C THR A 122 -7.78 10.14 8.68
N ASN A 123 -8.79 9.38 8.25
CA ASN A 123 -10.19 9.59 8.66
C ASN A 123 -10.41 9.37 10.16
N LYS A 124 -9.55 8.56 10.81
CA LYS A 124 -9.60 8.25 12.24
C LYS A 124 -8.63 9.12 13.07
N GLY A 125 -7.94 10.08 12.46
CA GLY A 125 -6.96 10.94 13.13
C GLY A 125 -5.72 10.19 13.65
N LEU A 126 -5.39 9.04 13.07
CA LEU A 126 -4.18 8.28 13.37
C LEU A 126 -3.06 8.64 12.40
N ALA A 127 -1.93 9.10 12.91
CA ALA A 127 -0.72 9.25 12.13
C ALA A 127 -0.04 7.87 12.00
N LEU A 128 0.12 7.40 10.77
CA LEU A 128 0.90 6.19 10.48
C LEU A 128 2.38 6.53 10.27
N PRO A 129 3.29 5.56 10.49
CA PRO A 129 4.68 5.68 10.08
C PRO A 129 4.79 6.01 8.59
N THR A 130 5.77 6.85 8.24
CA THR A 130 6.04 7.27 6.86
C THR A 130 7.36 6.75 6.31
N ASP A 131 8.11 6.04 7.15
CA ASP A 131 9.43 5.51 6.86
C ASP A 131 9.55 4.11 7.47
N LEU A 132 10.43 3.31 6.89
CA LEU A 132 10.82 2.02 7.47
C LEU A 132 11.41 2.21 8.88
N ASN A 133 11.06 1.29 9.78
CA ASN A 133 11.71 1.21 11.08
C ASN A 133 13.17 0.74 10.92
N ALA A 134 13.93 0.74 12.03
CA ALA A 134 15.36 0.41 11.97
C ALA A 134 15.64 -1.05 11.62
N GLU A 135 14.75 -1.97 12.00
CA GLU A 135 14.89 -3.40 11.70
C GLU A 135 14.66 -3.67 10.21
N ASP A 136 13.59 -3.12 9.64
CA ASP A 136 13.24 -3.27 8.23
C ASP A 136 14.29 -2.64 7.31
N LYS A 137 14.84 -1.48 7.70
CA LYS A 137 15.97 -0.86 7.00
C LYS A 137 17.18 -1.79 6.95
N LYS A 138 17.51 -2.43 8.07
CA LYS A 138 18.62 -3.36 8.15
C LYS A 138 18.39 -4.58 7.26
N ILE A 139 17.18 -5.14 7.26
CA ILE A 139 16.81 -6.27 6.38
C ILE A 139 16.92 -5.86 4.91
N ALA A 140 16.41 -4.67 4.56
CA ALA A 140 16.51 -4.12 3.20
C ALA A 140 17.95 -3.92 2.75
N ASP A 141 18.83 -3.40 3.61
CA ASP A 141 20.27 -3.25 3.33
C ASP A 141 20.95 -4.62 3.15
N GLU A 142 20.68 -5.57 4.04
CA GLU A 142 21.22 -6.92 3.98
C GLU A 142 20.82 -7.63 2.68
N LEU A 143 19.54 -7.60 2.30
CA LEU A 143 19.06 -8.17 1.06
C LEU A 143 19.63 -7.43 -0.16
N SER A 144 19.71 -6.10 -0.11
CA SER A 144 20.28 -5.29 -1.19
C SER A 144 21.75 -5.60 -1.44
N SER A 145 22.50 -6.03 -0.42
CA SER A 145 23.90 -6.45 -0.58
C SER A 145 24.09 -7.80 -1.28
N ARG A 146 23.05 -8.64 -1.32
CA ARG A 146 23.09 -9.98 -1.93
C ARG A 146 22.83 -9.92 -3.44
N SER A 147 23.13 -11.00 -4.15
CA SER A 147 22.85 -11.12 -5.59
C SER A 147 22.57 -12.55 -6.02
N GLY A 148 22.00 -12.72 -7.21
CA GLY A 148 21.72 -14.03 -7.80
C GLY A 148 20.87 -14.93 -6.90
N LYS A 149 21.22 -16.22 -6.87
CA LYS A 149 20.48 -17.23 -6.09
C LYS A 149 20.50 -16.96 -4.59
N ASP A 150 21.58 -16.37 -4.06
CA ASP A 150 21.69 -16.08 -2.63
C ASP A 150 20.72 -14.97 -2.21
N PHE A 151 20.52 -13.97 -3.07
CA PHE A 151 19.49 -12.96 -2.89
C PHE A 151 18.09 -13.58 -2.96
N GLU A 152 17.80 -14.36 -4.01
CA GLU A 152 16.48 -14.97 -4.23
C GLU A 152 16.08 -15.89 -3.06
N LYS A 153 17.01 -16.71 -2.56
CA LYS A 153 16.79 -17.57 -1.39
C LYS A 153 16.54 -16.76 -0.12
N ALA A 154 17.35 -15.73 0.13
CA ALA A 154 17.21 -14.91 1.32
C ALA A 154 15.88 -14.14 1.32
N TYR A 155 15.53 -13.50 0.20
CA TYR A 155 14.27 -12.77 0.04
C TYR A 155 13.06 -13.68 0.22
N ILE A 156 13.01 -14.84 -0.44
CA ILE A 156 11.86 -15.74 -0.31
C ILE A 156 11.75 -16.35 1.09
N LYS A 157 12.88 -16.62 1.76
CA LYS A 157 12.86 -17.08 3.16
C LYS A 157 12.24 -16.03 4.07
N ASP A 158 12.68 -14.78 3.94
CA ASP A 158 12.18 -13.63 4.70
C ASP A 158 10.66 -13.46 4.50
N MET A 159 10.20 -13.45 3.25
CA MET A 159 8.78 -13.34 2.91
C MET A 159 7.92 -14.49 3.44
N VAL A 160 8.46 -15.71 3.55
CA VAL A 160 7.72 -16.81 4.20
C VAL A 160 7.58 -16.55 5.70
N GLU A 161 8.66 -16.17 6.38
CA GLU A 161 8.67 -15.94 7.83
C GLU A 161 7.78 -14.76 8.22
N ASP A 162 7.80 -13.70 7.41
CA ASP A 162 7.01 -12.50 7.63
C ASP A 162 5.51 -12.76 7.41
N HIS A 163 5.15 -13.33 6.26
CA HIS A 163 3.74 -13.60 5.96
C HIS A 163 3.10 -14.65 6.90
N GLU A 164 3.87 -15.54 7.52
CA GLU A 164 3.35 -16.42 8.57
C GLU A 164 2.93 -15.67 9.84
N LYS A 165 3.56 -14.54 10.13
CA LYS A 165 3.16 -13.65 11.23
C LYS A 165 1.95 -12.83 10.79
N ASP A 166 2.02 -12.22 9.61
CA ASP A 166 0.98 -11.33 9.11
C ASP A 166 -0.36 -12.04 8.94
N VAL A 167 -0.38 -13.28 8.44
CA VAL A 167 -1.63 -14.06 8.39
C VAL A 167 -2.28 -14.15 9.78
N LYS A 168 -1.51 -14.35 10.85
CA LYS A 168 -2.05 -14.44 12.22
C LYS A 168 -2.55 -13.08 12.70
N GLU A 169 -1.81 -12.01 12.42
CA GLU A 169 -2.20 -10.65 12.82
C GLU A 169 -3.46 -10.19 12.10
N PHE A 170 -3.55 -10.41 10.79
CA PHE A 170 -4.73 -10.09 9.98
C PHE A 170 -5.92 -11.01 10.33
N GLU A 171 -5.70 -12.30 10.62
CA GLU A 171 -6.76 -13.18 11.12
C GLU A 171 -7.33 -12.67 12.44
N LYS A 172 -6.47 -12.23 13.37
CA LYS A 172 -6.89 -11.63 14.63
C LYS A 172 -7.67 -10.34 14.38
N ALA A 173 -7.12 -9.40 13.62
CA ALA A 173 -7.75 -8.11 13.35
C ALA A 173 -9.12 -8.27 12.64
N SER A 174 -9.23 -9.20 11.69
CA SER A 174 -10.49 -9.51 10.99
C SER A 174 -11.62 -9.95 11.92
N LYS A 175 -11.29 -10.50 13.10
CA LYS A 175 -12.25 -11.00 14.09
C LYS A 175 -12.44 -10.01 15.24
N GLU A 176 -11.34 -9.44 15.73
CA GLU A 176 -11.28 -8.78 17.03
C GLU A 176 -11.13 -7.26 16.96
N ALA A 177 -10.77 -6.67 15.81
CA ALA A 177 -10.65 -5.21 15.71
C ALA A 177 -11.96 -4.52 16.13
N GLN A 178 -11.86 -3.45 16.93
CA GLN A 178 -13.05 -2.80 17.49
C GLN A 178 -13.63 -1.80 16.51
N ASP A 179 -12.78 -1.12 15.75
CA ASP A 179 -13.20 -0.26 14.67
C ASP A 179 -13.72 -1.08 13.47
N PRO A 180 -14.98 -0.86 13.03
CA PRO A 180 -15.60 -1.66 11.98
C PRO A 180 -14.94 -1.49 10.62
N ASP A 181 -14.41 -0.29 10.31
CA ASP A 181 -13.75 -0.03 9.03
C ASP A 181 -12.40 -0.77 9.00
N LEU A 182 -11.63 -0.71 10.10
CA LEU A 182 -10.35 -1.41 10.20
C LEU A 182 -10.53 -2.92 10.18
N LYS A 183 -11.56 -3.44 10.86
CA LYS A 183 -11.95 -4.85 10.80
C LYS A 183 -12.29 -5.28 9.38
N SER A 184 -13.10 -4.49 8.67
CA SER A 184 -13.50 -4.79 7.29
C SER A 184 -12.29 -4.76 6.35
N TRP A 185 -11.41 -3.77 6.50
CA TRP A 185 -10.17 -3.68 5.73
C TRP A 185 -9.28 -4.91 5.96
N ALA A 186 -9.02 -5.27 7.22
CA ALA A 186 -8.23 -6.46 7.55
C ALA A 186 -8.84 -7.74 6.96
N SER A 187 -10.15 -7.89 7.05
CA SER A 187 -10.88 -9.05 6.49
C SER A 187 -10.76 -9.14 4.97
N LYS A 188 -10.77 -8.01 4.26
CA LYS A 188 -10.62 -7.94 2.80
C LYS A 188 -9.17 -8.19 2.35
N THR A 189 -8.20 -7.76 3.15
CA THR A 189 -6.77 -7.92 2.84
C THR A 189 -6.26 -9.33 3.15
N LEU A 190 -6.77 -9.98 4.20
CA LEU A 190 -6.31 -11.29 4.66
C LEU A 190 -6.19 -12.37 3.56
N PRO A 191 -7.17 -12.57 2.65
CA PRO A 191 -7.04 -13.59 1.60
C PRO A 191 -5.87 -13.35 0.65
N VAL A 192 -5.47 -12.08 0.45
CA VAL A 192 -4.33 -11.71 -0.39
C VAL A 192 -3.02 -12.11 0.30
N ILE A 193 -2.88 -11.81 1.59
CA ILE A 193 -1.71 -12.19 2.40
C ILE A 193 -1.59 -13.72 2.48
N GLN A 194 -2.71 -14.44 2.60
CA GLN A 194 -2.72 -15.91 2.56
C GLN A 194 -2.26 -16.47 1.19
N ASP A 195 -2.67 -15.85 0.09
CA ASP A 195 -2.21 -16.21 -1.27
C ASP A 195 -0.71 -15.96 -1.42
N HIS A 196 -0.22 -14.82 -0.93
CA HIS A 196 1.19 -14.49 -0.93
C HIS A 196 2.02 -15.49 -0.14
N LEU A 197 1.62 -15.85 1.08
CA LEU A 197 2.28 -16.89 1.88
C LEU A 197 2.38 -18.22 1.11
N LYS A 198 1.28 -18.62 0.47
CA LYS A 198 1.23 -19.83 -0.35
C LYS A 198 2.21 -19.76 -1.52
N MET A 199 2.25 -18.64 -2.24
CA MET A 199 3.20 -18.44 -3.33
C MET A 199 4.64 -18.47 -2.84
N ALA A 200 4.97 -17.76 -1.76
CA ALA A 200 6.30 -17.72 -1.18
C ALA A 200 6.78 -19.13 -0.79
N LYS A 201 5.93 -19.94 -0.14
CA LYS A 201 6.23 -21.34 0.19
C LYS A 201 6.45 -22.22 -1.04
N GLN A 202 5.65 -22.04 -2.09
CA GLN A 202 5.83 -22.78 -3.35
C GLN A 202 7.14 -22.42 -4.04
N ILE A 203 7.52 -21.14 -4.05
CA ILE A 203 8.79 -20.67 -4.60
C ILE A 203 9.95 -21.21 -3.75
N ALA A 204 9.86 -21.14 -2.43
CA ALA A 204 10.87 -21.66 -1.52
C ALA A 204 11.16 -23.15 -1.77
N ALA A 205 10.11 -23.95 -2.04
CA ALA A 205 10.26 -25.35 -2.37
C ALA A 205 11.00 -25.60 -3.70
N LYS A 206 10.85 -24.71 -4.69
CA LYS A 206 11.52 -24.77 -6.00
C LYS A 206 12.96 -24.25 -5.97
N LEU A 207 13.27 -23.34 -5.03
CA LEU A 207 14.60 -22.73 -4.92
C LEU A 207 15.62 -23.60 -4.18
N LYS A 208 15.21 -24.72 -3.57
CA LYS A 208 16.06 -25.62 -2.78
C LYS A 208 17.36 -25.97 -3.52
#